data_AF-A0A7J3ENA8-F1
#
_entry.id   AF-A0A7J3ENA8-F1
#
_cell.length_a   1.000
_cell.length_b   1.000
_cell.length_c   1.000
_cell.angle_alpha   90.00
_cell.angle_beta   90.00
_cell.angle_gamma   90.00
#
_symmetry.space_group_name_H-M   'P 1'
#
loop_
_entity.id
_entity.type
_entity.pdbx_description
1 polymer ?
#
loop_
_entity_poly.entity_id
_entity_poly.type
_entity_poly.pdbx_seq_one_letter_code
_entity_poly.pdbx_strand_id
1 'polypeptide(L)'
;MALIIGTLYRLEVLELIKDPVERSTWIDSLAVAAGSLARAKAGMLVTQIADELGRTEATIRSHLSGKTKAGKLVAETYEKLRKGELKLVIPLIRVPLTGSEEEIKILREEASRLRERVKNLEEEVERLKAKSTQLTEALKEREALIEKMRAELTEAQAKLTQLAKERGVSN
;
A
#
# COMPACT_ATOMS: atom_id res chain seq x y z
N MET A 1 -3.59 -26.42 -22.04
CA MET A 1 -2.81 -25.18 -21.78
C MET A 1 -2.75 -24.78 -20.30
N ALA A 2 -3.75 -25.08 -19.46
CA ALA A 2 -3.72 -24.70 -18.03
C ALA A 2 -2.49 -25.22 -17.24
N LEU A 3 -2.02 -26.43 -17.54
CA LEU A 3 -0.94 -27.08 -16.78
C LEU A 3 0.45 -26.43 -16.95
N ILE A 4 0.81 -26.02 -18.18
CA ILE A 4 2.09 -25.32 -18.42
C ILE A 4 2.08 -23.94 -17.77
N ILE A 5 0.98 -23.20 -17.91
CA ILE A 5 0.77 -21.88 -17.29
C ILE A 5 0.88 -22.00 -15.77
N GLY A 6 0.16 -22.97 -15.19
CA GLY A 6 0.20 -23.21 -13.75
C GLY A 6 1.59 -23.58 -13.23
N THR A 7 2.40 -24.27 -14.04
CA THR A 7 3.75 -24.67 -13.65
C THR A 7 4.72 -23.48 -13.74
N LEU A 8 4.66 -22.69 -14.82
CA LEU A 8 5.53 -21.54 -15.03
C LEU A 8 5.38 -20.45 -13.97
N TYR A 9 4.18 -20.30 -13.39
CA TYR A 9 3.88 -19.28 -12.39
C TYR A 9 4.05 -19.74 -10.94
N ARG A 10 4.67 -20.90 -10.70
CA ARG A 10 5.15 -21.28 -9.36
C ARG A 10 6.45 -20.55 -9.04
N LEU A 11 6.58 -20.07 -7.80
CA LEU A 11 7.75 -19.30 -7.35
C LEU A 11 9.09 -20.02 -7.63
N GLU A 12 9.17 -21.30 -7.30
CA GLU A 12 10.35 -22.13 -7.55
C GLU A 12 10.70 -22.26 -9.05
N VAL A 13 9.71 -22.21 -9.94
CA VAL A 13 9.91 -22.31 -11.39
C VAL A 13 10.33 -20.97 -11.96
N LEU A 14 9.77 -19.87 -11.45
CA LEU A 14 10.21 -18.52 -11.79
C LEU A 14 11.69 -18.30 -11.48
N GLU A 15 12.18 -18.84 -10.37
CA GLU A 15 13.61 -18.77 -10.03
C GLU A 15 14.48 -19.62 -10.97
N LEU A 16 13.99 -20.78 -11.43
CA LEU A 16 14.70 -21.62 -12.40
C LEU A 16 14.83 -20.98 -13.77
N ILE A 17 13.81 -20.23 -14.22
CA ILE A 17 13.80 -19.58 -15.54
C ILE A 17 14.35 -18.14 -15.49
N LYS A 18 14.87 -17.70 -14.34
CA LYS A 18 15.41 -16.36 -14.14
C LYS A 18 16.65 -16.12 -14.98
N ASP A 19 17.55 -17.10 -15.04
CA ASP A 19 18.74 -17.06 -15.88
C ASP A 19 18.33 -17.05 -17.37
N PRO A 20 18.60 -15.98 -18.13
CA PRO A 20 18.24 -15.90 -19.54
C PRO A 20 18.93 -16.95 -20.41
N VAL A 21 20.08 -17.49 -20.00
CA VAL A 21 20.82 -18.50 -20.76
C VAL A 21 20.11 -19.86 -20.71
N GLU A 22 19.65 -20.28 -19.54
CA GLU A 22 18.98 -21.58 -19.36
C GLU A 22 17.46 -21.53 -19.59
N ARG A 23 16.87 -20.33 -19.62
CA ARG A 23 15.42 -20.10 -19.69
C ARG A 23 14.74 -20.87 -20.82
N SER A 24 15.29 -20.83 -22.03
CA SER A 24 14.70 -21.50 -23.20
C SER A 24 14.64 -23.02 -23.01
N THR A 25 15.73 -23.62 -22.51
CA THR A 25 15.83 -25.05 -22.19
C THR A 25 14.82 -25.46 -21.13
N TRP A 26 14.67 -24.67 -20.06
CA TRP A 26 13.68 -24.93 -19.03
C TRP A 26 12.25 -24.84 -19.56
N ILE A 27 11.93 -23.80 -20.33
CA ILE A 27 10.58 -23.64 -20.91
C ILE A 27 10.25 -24.79 -21.86
N ASP A 28 11.17 -25.18 -22.74
CA ASP A 28 10.99 -26.33 -23.63
C ASP A 28 10.76 -27.63 -22.85
N SER A 29 11.61 -27.91 -21.85
CA SER A 29 11.48 -29.12 -21.02
C SER A 29 10.16 -29.16 -20.25
N LEU A 30 9.72 -28.03 -19.68
CA LEU A 30 8.43 -27.91 -18.99
C LEU A 30 7.25 -28.06 -19.95
N ALA A 31 7.35 -27.50 -21.16
CA ALA A 31 6.32 -27.63 -22.18
C ALA A 31 6.13 -29.08 -22.62
N VAL A 32 7.23 -29.79 -22.89
CA VAL A 32 7.22 -31.22 -23.23
C VAL A 32 6.65 -32.04 -22.07
N ALA A 33 7.08 -31.78 -20.84
CA ALA A 33 6.58 -32.49 -19.66
C ALA A 33 5.08 -32.28 -19.44
N ALA A 34 4.60 -31.03 -19.52
CA ALA A 34 3.18 -30.70 -19.39
C ALA A 34 2.35 -31.31 -20.52
N GLY A 35 2.85 -31.25 -21.75
CA GLY A 35 2.22 -31.89 -22.92
C GLY A 35 2.14 -33.41 -22.76
N SER A 36 3.19 -34.03 -22.24
CA SER A 36 3.25 -35.47 -21.97
C SER A 36 2.22 -35.88 -20.94
N LEU A 37 2.18 -35.20 -19.79
CA LEU A 37 1.26 -35.53 -18.71
C LEU A 37 -0.20 -35.33 -19.12
N ALA A 38 -0.52 -34.24 -19.81
CA ALA A 38 -1.88 -33.95 -20.27
C ALA A 38 -2.41 -35.05 -21.19
N ARG A 39 -1.59 -35.51 -22.16
CA ARG A 39 -1.97 -36.56 -23.11
C ARG A 39 -2.06 -37.94 -22.46
N ALA A 40 -1.12 -38.27 -21.58
CA ALA A 40 -1.17 -39.52 -20.83
C ALA A 40 -2.44 -39.60 -19.96
N LYS A 41 -2.84 -38.49 -19.32
CA LYS A 41 -4.11 -38.39 -18.56
C LYS A 41 -5.35 -38.46 -19.47
N ALA A 42 -5.22 -38.11 -20.75
CA ALA A 42 -6.26 -38.29 -21.76
C ALA A 42 -6.30 -39.72 -22.36
N GLY A 43 -5.48 -40.64 -21.86
CA GLY A 43 -5.47 -42.05 -22.29
C GLY A 43 -4.60 -42.37 -23.51
N MET A 44 -3.79 -41.42 -23.99
CA MET A 44 -2.89 -41.66 -25.13
C MET A 44 -1.71 -42.57 -24.76
N LEU A 45 -1.29 -43.41 -25.71
CA LEU A 45 -0.10 -44.25 -25.56
C LEU A 45 1.18 -43.41 -25.63
N VAL A 46 2.22 -43.86 -24.92
CA VAL A 46 3.54 -43.17 -24.89
C VAL A 46 4.13 -42.99 -26.30
N THR A 47 3.95 -43.97 -27.17
CA THR A 47 4.33 -43.92 -28.60
C THR A 47 3.69 -42.73 -29.29
N GLN A 48 2.37 -42.60 -29.21
CA GLN A 48 1.60 -41.52 -29.84
C GLN A 48 1.98 -40.15 -29.27
N ILE A 49 2.24 -40.07 -27.96
CA ILE A 49 2.69 -38.84 -27.30
C ILE A 49 4.08 -38.43 -27.81
N ALA A 50 4.99 -39.40 -27.97
CA ALA A 50 6.33 -39.18 -28.48
C ALA A 50 6.30 -38.63 -29.91
N ASP A 51 5.49 -39.24 -30.78
CA ASP A 51 5.30 -38.79 -32.16
C ASP A 51 4.72 -37.37 -32.23
N GLU A 52 3.66 -37.08 -31.48
CA GLU A 52 3.02 -35.75 -31.48
C GLU A 52 3.91 -34.64 -30.91
N LEU A 53 4.71 -34.94 -29.88
CA LEU A 53 5.59 -33.96 -29.26
C LEU A 53 6.96 -33.86 -29.96
N GLY A 54 7.22 -34.71 -30.96
CA GLY A 54 8.51 -34.77 -31.66
C GLY A 54 9.67 -35.16 -30.74
N ARG A 55 9.43 -36.05 -29.77
CA ARG A 55 10.44 -36.50 -28.79
C ARG A 55 10.51 -38.02 -28.75
N THR A 56 11.56 -38.58 -28.15
CA THR A 56 11.66 -40.03 -27.99
C THR A 56 10.73 -40.54 -26.89
N GLU A 57 10.25 -41.78 -26.99
CA GLU A 57 9.50 -42.41 -25.91
C GLU A 57 10.26 -42.42 -24.58
N ALA A 58 11.58 -42.60 -24.62
CA ALA A 58 12.43 -42.58 -23.43
C ALA A 58 12.34 -41.21 -22.72
N THR A 59 12.34 -40.11 -23.49
CA THR A 59 12.12 -38.76 -22.98
C THR A 59 10.74 -38.62 -22.34
N ILE A 60 9.68 -39.07 -23.04
CA ILE A 60 8.30 -39.02 -22.54
C ILE A 60 8.16 -39.81 -21.23
N ARG A 61 8.64 -41.06 -21.19
CA ARG A 61 8.62 -41.90 -19.98
C ARG A 61 9.38 -41.26 -18.83
N SER A 62 10.50 -40.59 -19.10
CA SER A 62 11.30 -39.90 -18.09
C SER A 62 10.58 -38.68 -17.50
N HIS A 63 9.80 -37.96 -18.30
CA HIS A 63 8.91 -36.90 -17.79
C HIS A 63 7.74 -37.46 -16.99
N LEU A 64 7.01 -38.45 -17.53
CA LEU A 64 5.83 -39.03 -16.89
C LEU A 64 6.13 -39.73 -15.56
N SER A 65 7.29 -40.39 -15.46
CA SER A 65 7.75 -41.03 -14.22
C SER A 65 8.37 -40.06 -13.21
N GLY A 66 8.47 -38.76 -13.54
CA GLY A 66 9.10 -37.78 -12.67
C GLY A 66 10.61 -37.98 -12.49
N LYS A 67 11.30 -38.68 -13.39
CA LYS A 67 12.77 -38.78 -13.36
C LYS A 67 13.43 -37.43 -13.66
N THR A 68 12.83 -36.67 -14.57
CA THR A 68 13.27 -35.31 -14.90
C THR A 68 12.74 -34.30 -13.89
N LYS A 69 13.50 -33.22 -13.65
CA LYS A 69 13.05 -32.12 -12.79
C LYS A 69 11.79 -31.44 -13.33
N ALA A 70 11.72 -31.19 -14.64
CA ALA A 70 10.51 -30.68 -15.29
C ALA A 70 9.28 -31.60 -15.09
N GLY A 71 9.46 -32.91 -15.20
CA GLY A 71 8.41 -33.90 -14.95
C GLY A 71 7.87 -33.85 -13.52
N LYS A 72 8.76 -33.75 -12.51
CA LYS A 72 8.37 -33.59 -11.09
C LYS A 72 7.55 -32.32 -10.88
N LEU A 73 8.06 -31.17 -11.36
CA LEU A 73 7.41 -29.86 -11.19
C LEU A 73 6.01 -29.85 -11.81
N VAL A 74 5.85 -30.42 -13.00
CA VAL A 74 4.56 -30.52 -13.69
C VAL A 74 3.60 -31.45 -12.95
N ALA A 75 4.06 -32.63 -12.50
CA ALA A 75 3.24 -33.58 -11.76
C ALA A 75 2.73 -33.00 -10.43
N GLU A 76 3.61 -32.32 -9.68
CA GLU A 76 3.21 -31.61 -8.46
C GLU A 76 2.21 -30.49 -8.73
N THR A 77 2.40 -29.73 -9.82
CA THR A 77 1.48 -28.67 -10.22
C THR A 77 0.11 -29.25 -10.55
N TYR A 78 0.05 -30.38 -11.26
CA TYR A 78 -1.19 -31.09 -11.55
C TYR A 78 -1.91 -31.51 -10.26
N GLU A 79 -1.21 -32.09 -9.29
CA GLU A 79 -1.83 -32.49 -8.02
C GLU A 79 -2.33 -31.29 -7.22
N LYS A 80 -1.57 -30.19 -7.17
CA LYS A 80 -2.00 -28.94 -6.54
C LYS A 80 -3.24 -28.35 -7.23
N LEU A 81 -3.30 -28.37 -8.57
CA LEU A 81 -4.49 -27.96 -9.33
C LEU A 81 -5.69 -28.83 -8.98
N ARG A 82 -5.52 -30.16 -8.97
CA ARG A 82 -6.59 -31.13 -8.69
C ARG A 82 -7.17 -30.96 -7.29
N LYS A 83 -6.35 -30.56 -6.31
CA LYS A 83 -6.76 -30.32 -4.92
C LYS A 83 -7.27 -28.89 -4.66
N GLY A 84 -7.15 -27.97 -5.62
CA GLY A 84 -7.44 -26.55 -5.40
C GLY A 84 -6.40 -25.81 -4.53
N GLU A 85 -5.20 -26.37 -4.39
CA GLU A 85 -4.12 -25.86 -3.52
C GLU A 85 -3.05 -25.08 -4.30
N LEU A 86 -3.24 -24.87 -5.61
CA LEU A 86 -2.23 -24.22 -6.44
C LEU A 86 -2.13 -22.72 -6.11
N LYS A 87 -1.04 -22.34 -5.44
CA LYS A 87 -0.63 -20.95 -5.25
C LYS A 87 0.15 -20.47 -6.46
N LEU A 88 -0.40 -19.51 -7.19
CA LEU A 88 0.24 -18.89 -8.35
C LEU A 88 0.74 -17.50 -8.02
N VAL A 89 1.93 -17.16 -8.52
CA VAL A 89 2.44 -15.79 -8.54
C VAL A 89 2.29 -15.28 -9.97
N ILE A 90 1.38 -14.32 -10.19
CA ILE A 90 1.17 -13.71 -11.50
C ILE A 90 2.20 -12.57 -11.67
N PRO A 91 3.26 -12.72 -12.50
CA PRO A 91 4.33 -11.73 -12.65
C PRO A 91 3.93 -10.52 -13.50
N LEU A 92 2.69 -10.47 -14.00
CA LEU A 92 2.17 -9.36 -14.81
C LEU A 92 1.60 -8.22 -13.97
N ILE A 93 1.37 -8.44 -12.68
CA ILE A 93 0.88 -7.40 -11.77
C ILE A 93 2.08 -7.01 -10.90
N ARG A 94 2.58 -5.78 -11.05
CA ARG A 94 3.55 -5.14 -10.12
C ARG A 94 2.95 -4.88 -8.73
N VAL A 95 1.95 -5.64 -8.32
CA VAL A 95 1.33 -5.61 -7.01
C VAL A 95 1.47 -7.03 -6.47
N PRO A 96 2.18 -7.23 -5.34
CA PRO A 96 2.18 -8.53 -4.71
C PRO A 96 0.73 -8.90 -4.38
N LEU A 97 0.22 -10.00 -4.96
CA LEU A 97 -1.06 -10.62 -4.53
C LEU A 97 -0.96 -11.23 -3.11
N THR A 98 0.13 -10.95 -2.39
CA THR A 98 0.43 -11.37 -1.04
C THR A 98 1.03 -10.23 -0.22
N GLY A 99 0.62 -8.98 -0.48
CA GLY A 99 0.64 -7.96 0.56
C GLY A 99 -0.38 -8.40 1.60
N SER A 100 0.13 -9.13 2.60
CA SER A 100 -0.59 -9.84 3.65
C SER A 100 -1.85 -9.08 4.09
N GLU A 101 -2.99 -9.76 4.29
CA GLU A 101 -4.19 -9.14 4.87
C GLU A 101 -3.86 -8.29 6.11
N GLU A 102 -2.82 -8.69 6.85
CA GLU A 102 -2.28 -7.95 7.99
C GLU A 102 -1.68 -6.59 7.61
N GLU A 103 -0.97 -6.47 6.50
CA GLU A 103 -0.42 -5.19 6.01
C GLU A 103 -1.55 -4.27 5.53
N ILE A 104 -2.56 -4.81 4.84
CA ILE A 104 -3.76 -4.07 4.46
C ILE A 104 -4.53 -3.60 5.70
N LYS A 105 -4.61 -4.44 6.72
CA LYS A 105 -5.26 -4.12 8.00
C LYS A 105 -4.50 -3.03 8.76
N ILE A 106 -3.19 -3.15 8.88
CA ILE A 106 -2.32 -2.13 9.50
C ILE A 106 -2.46 -0.79 8.77
N LEU A 107 -2.41 -0.80 7.43
CA LEU A 107 -2.59 0.41 6.63
C LEU A 107 -3.98 1.03 6.79
N ARG A 108 -5.03 0.20 6.92
CA ARG A 108 -6.40 0.67 7.19
C ARG A 108 -6.52 1.28 8.58
N GLU A 109 -5.94 0.66 9.59
CA GLU A 109 -5.91 1.18 10.97
C GLU A 109 -5.14 2.50 11.04
N GLU A 110 -3.98 2.58 10.38
CA GLU A 110 -3.18 3.80 10.30
C GLU A 110 -3.91 4.91 9.55
N ALA A 111 -4.57 4.60 8.43
CA ALA A 111 -5.41 5.55 7.70
C ALA A 111 -6.58 6.06 8.56
N SER A 112 -7.21 5.18 9.35
CA SER A 112 -8.28 5.56 10.28
C SER A 112 -7.76 6.50 11.37
N ARG A 113 -6.63 6.15 12.00
CA ARG A 113 -5.98 6.97 13.03
C ARG A 113 -5.57 8.33 12.49
N LEU A 114 -5.01 8.39 11.29
CA LEU A 114 -4.62 9.65 10.64
C LEU A 114 -5.84 10.51 10.34
N ARG A 115 -6.96 9.94 9.87
CA ARG A 115 -8.21 10.69 9.65
C ARG A 115 -8.76 11.28 10.94
N GLU A 116 -8.77 10.51 12.02
CA GLU A 116 -9.21 11.00 13.33
C GLU A 116 -8.30 12.13 13.84
N ARG A 117 -6.98 11.98 13.67
CA ARG A 117 -6.02 13.01 14.05
C ARG A 117 -6.16 14.28 13.23
N VAL A 118 -6.44 14.17 11.93
CA VAL A 118 -6.74 15.32 11.07
C VAL A 118 -8.00 16.03 11.57
N LYS A 119 -9.08 15.29 11.84
CA LYS A 119 -10.33 15.86 12.37
C LYS A 119 -10.10 16.62 13.69
N ASN A 120 -9.37 16.01 14.63
CA ASN A 120 -9.08 16.64 15.92
C ASN A 120 -8.23 17.91 15.77
N LEU A 121 -7.24 17.88 14.86
CA LEU A 121 -6.42 19.05 14.55
C LEU A 121 -7.23 20.16 13.88
N GLU A 122 -8.15 19.84 12.99
CA GLU A 122 -9.07 20.80 12.37
C GLU A 122 -9.96 21.47 13.41
N GLU A 123 -10.54 20.71 14.35
CA GLU A 123 -11.34 21.24 15.45
C GLU A 123 -10.51 22.14 16.38
N GLU A 124 -9.26 21.76 16.68
CA GLU A 124 -8.35 22.55 17.50
C GLU A 124 -7.94 23.85 16.81
N VAL A 125 -7.68 23.82 15.51
CA VAL A 125 -7.40 25.01 14.70
C VAL A 125 -8.58 25.98 14.73
N GLU A 126 -9.81 25.50 14.53
CA GLU A 126 -11.00 26.35 14.60
C GLU A 126 -11.20 26.95 15.99
N ARG A 127 -11.01 26.16 17.05
CA ARG A 127 -11.06 26.65 18.44
C ARG A 127 -10.02 27.74 18.70
N LEU A 128 -8.79 27.54 18.22
CA LEU A 128 -7.71 28.51 18.39
C LEU A 128 -7.96 29.79 17.60
N LYS A 129 -8.49 29.69 16.37
CA LYS A 129 -8.89 30.86 15.58
C LYS A 129 -9.96 31.67 16.32
N ALA A 130 -11.02 31.02 16.79
CA ALA A 130 -12.09 31.70 17.54
C ALA A 130 -11.55 32.42 18.78
N LYS A 131 -10.67 31.75 19.55
CA LYS A 131 -10.02 32.36 20.72
C LYS A 131 -9.13 33.54 20.33
N SER A 132 -8.39 33.45 19.23
CA SER A 132 -7.56 34.55 18.74
C SER A 132 -8.39 35.76 18.33
N THR A 133 -9.54 35.55 17.69
CA THR A 133 -10.48 36.62 17.35
C THR A 133 -11.00 37.30 18.61
N GLN A 134 -11.49 36.53 19.58
CA GLN A 134 -11.98 37.06 20.86
C GLN A 134 -10.93 37.87 21.60
N LEU A 135 -9.68 37.37 21.68
CA LEU A 135 -8.59 38.09 22.31
C LEU A 135 -8.26 39.39 21.58
N THR A 136 -8.34 39.40 20.24
CA THR A 136 -8.11 40.61 19.43
C THR A 136 -9.18 41.66 19.68
N GLU A 137 -10.45 41.26 19.78
CA GLU A 137 -11.55 42.17 20.10
C GLU A 137 -11.42 42.73 21.52
N ALA A 138 -11.16 41.88 22.51
CA ALA A 138 -10.95 42.30 23.89
C ALA A 138 -9.74 43.27 24.03
N LEU A 139 -8.70 43.07 23.22
CA LEU A 139 -7.55 43.97 23.20
C LEU A 139 -7.93 45.36 22.67
N LYS A 140 -8.68 45.42 21.56
CA LYS A 140 -9.19 46.68 21.01
C LYS A 140 -10.09 47.43 21.99
N GLU A 141 -10.98 46.72 22.69
CA GLU A 141 -11.84 47.33 23.71
C GLU A 141 -11.03 47.92 24.86
N ARG A 142 -10.01 47.19 25.33
CA ARG A 142 -9.12 47.68 26.39
C ARG A 142 -8.29 48.88 25.94
N GLU A 143 -7.79 48.88 24.70
CA GLU A 143 -7.08 50.04 24.13
C GLU A 143 -7.98 51.27 24.08
N ALA A 144 -9.23 51.14 23.62
CA ALA A 144 -10.20 52.23 23.61
C ALA A 144 -10.49 52.77 25.02
N LEU A 145 -10.61 51.87 26.02
CA LEU A 145 -10.80 52.28 27.41
C LEU A 145 -9.58 53.03 27.95
N ILE A 146 -8.37 52.58 27.65
CA ILE A 146 -7.12 53.26 28.06
C ILE A 146 -7.07 54.67 27.47
N GLU A 147 -7.41 54.85 26.19
CA GLU A 147 -7.45 56.16 25.54
C GLU A 147 -8.48 57.08 26.19
N LYS A 148 -9.68 56.56 26.51
CA LYS A 148 -10.69 57.32 27.26
C LYS A 148 -10.18 57.76 28.64
N MET A 149 -9.59 56.83 29.41
CA MET A 149 -9.04 57.15 30.74
C MET A 149 -7.89 58.17 30.66
N ARG A 150 -7.05 58.11 29.62
CA ARG A 150 -6.00 59.10 29.38
C ARG A 150 -6.57 60.49 29.12
N ALA A 151 -7.65 60.58 28.34
CA ALA A 151 -8.33 61.84 28.08
C ALA A 151 -8.93 62.44 29.36
N GLU A 152 -9.65 61.61 30.14
CA GLU A 152 -10.23 62.02 31.43
C GLU A 152 -9.16 62.46 32.44
N LEU A 153 -8.02 61.74 32.51
CA LEU A 153 -6.90 62.12 33.38
C LEU A 153 -6.31 63.47 32.96
N THR A 154 -6.15 63.71 31.66
CA THR A 154 -5.65 64.98 31.12
C THR A 154 -6.58 66.13 31.50
N GLU A 155 -7.89 65.94 31.36
CA GLU A 155 -8.89 66.93 31.74
C GLU A 155 -8.88 67.21 33.25
N ALA A 156 -8.79 66.17 34.08
CA ALA A 156 -8.69 66.30 35.53
C ALA A 156 -7.43 67.07 35.95
N GLN A 157 -6.28 66.78 35.33
CA GLN A 157 -5.02 67.49 35.56
C GLN A 157 -5.11 68.98 35.16
N ALA A 158 -5.77 69.28 34.04
CA ALA A 158 -6.00 70.66 33.61
C ALA A 158 -6.86 71.43 34.62
N LYS A 159 -7.96 70.82 35.10
CA LYS A 159 -8.84 71.40 36.13
C LYS A 159 -8.11 71.64 37.45
N LEU A 160 -7.30 70.68 37.92
CA LEU A 160 -6.48 70.84 39.13
C LEU A 160 -5.48 71.99 38.99
N THR A 161 -4.84 72.11 37.83
CA THR A 161 -3.88 73.20 37.55
C THR A 161 -4.57 74.56 37.56
N GLN A 162 -5.77 74.65 36.99
CA GLN A 162 -6.57 75.87 37.01
C GLN A 162 -6.96 76.26 38.44
N LEU A 163 -7.50 75.33 39.24
CA LEU A 163 -7.85 75.57 40.63
C LEU A 163 -6.65 75.97 41.50
N ALA A 164 -5.48 75.38 41.24
CA ALA A 164 -4.24 75.75 41.92
C ALA A 164 -3.81 77.19 41.59
N LYS A 165 -3.95 77.62 40.32
CA LYS A 165 -3.70 79.01 39.92
C LYS A 165 -4.70 79.97 40.58
N GLU A 166 -5.99 79.63 40.59
CA GLU A 166 -7.03 80.45 41.22
C GLU A 166 -6.80 80.62 42.73
N ARG A 167 -6.34 79.58 43.43
CA ARG A 167 -5.99 79.66 44.86
C ARG A 167 -4.67 80.37 45.15
N GLY A 168 -3.68 80.31 44.25
CA GLY A 168 -2.38 80.97 44.40
C GLY A 168 -2.39 82.48 44.16
N VAL A 169 -3.50 83.05 43.69
CA VAL A 169 -3.71 84.49 43.44
C VAL A 169 -4.50 85.16 44.60
N SER A 170 -4.82 84.43 45.67
CA SER A 170 -5.56 84.93 46.85
C SER A 170 -4.72 85.10 48.13
N ASN A 171 -3.41 85.37 48.01
CA ASN A 171 -2.58 85.84 49.14
C ASN A 171 -1.88 87.15 48.79
#